data_AF-A0A7H0ISS1-F1
#
_entry.id   AF-A0A7H0ISS1-F1
#
_cell.length_a   1.000
_cell.length_b   1.000
_cell.length_c   1.000
_cell.angle_alpha   90.00
_cell.angle_beta   90.00
_cell.angle_gamma   90.00
#
_symmetry.space_group_name_H-M   'P 1'
#
loop_
_entity.id
_entity.type
_entity.pdbx_description
1 polymer ?
#
loop_
_entity_poly.entity_id
_entity_poly.type
_entity_poly.pdbx_seq_one_letter_code
_entity_poly.pdbx_strand_id
1 'polypeptide(L)'
;MGNPARTVARDQLGTVVATFTDGARTAVLTGPGRTFAEPRTTDARVVTKNWVRLLPTPWTPGAERSGWFTPWLKSRLGSRDPDILATAFDYIAGAPARTTSAGVTYSGAARYTPDTGQENPKQGSDFYDYLGVPWTFPDAVTRNPVKDRARSVDSSGYVRLVYGYRSGFPLNSRDDAPGNGLRRSPDAIAHAPLGVPVLPLTGHRPTTLQQLQPGDLVFFSTQQLPGKRLGHIGIYLGLDTADHPRFISSRKNAGGPTMGDTGGTSRLDGTGYYAQALRAARRL
;
A
#
# COMPACT_ATOMS: atom_id res chain seq x y z
N MET A 1 9.96 -14.60 -20.15
CA MET A 1 8.65 -13.91 -20.00
C MET A 1 8.35 -13.83 -18.51
N GLY A 2 8.23 -12.63 -17.94
CA GLY A 2 8.05 -12.43 -16.51
C GLY A 2 6.58 -12.54 -16.13
N ASN A 3 6.26 -13.34 -15.11
CA ASN A 3 4.95 -13.39 -14.49
C ASN A 3 4.90 -12.32 -13.38
N PRO A 4 3.91 -11.41 -13.33
CA PRO A 4 2.78 -11.22 -14.26
C PRO A 4 3.15 -10.54 -15.58
N ALA A 5 2.30 -10.76 -16.61
CA ALA A 5 2.41 -10.14 -17.93
C ALA A 5 2.41 -8.61 -17.84
N ARG A 6 3.21 -7.98 -18.70
CA ARG A 6 3.49 -6.55 -18.60
C ARG A 6 3.89 -5.91 -19.91
N THR A 7 3.53 -4.65 -20.07
CA THR A 7 4.08 -3.73 -21.07
C THR A 7 5.22 -2.93 -20.46
N VAL A 8 6.37 -2.90 -21.15
CA VAL A 8 7.55 -2.14 -20.72
C VAL A 8 7.80 -1.03 -21.73
N ALA A 9 7.61 0.23 -21.32
CA ALA A 9 7.94 1.38 -22.14
C ALA A 9 9.42 1.71 -22.01
N ARG A 10 10.07 1.98 -23.15
CA ARG A 10 11.48 2.33 -23.24
C ARG A 10 11.67 3.65 -23.98
N ASP A 11 12.70 4.38 -23.62
CA ASP A 11 13.14 5.53 -24.40
C ASP A 11 13.93 5.11 -25.66
N GLN A 12 14.39 6.09 -26.44
CA GLN A 12 15.16 5.86 -27.67
C GLN A 12 16.50 5.14 -27.42
N LEU A 13 17.02 5.19 -26.20
CA LEU A 13 18.26 4.53 -25.79
C LEU A 13 18.01 3.10 -25.24
N GLY A 14 16.75 2.66 -25.22
CA GLY A 14 16.35 1.36 -24.69
C GLY A 14 16.19 1.31 -23.17
N THR A 15 16.34 2.44 -22.46
CA THR A 15 16.18 2.53 -21.02
C THR A 15 14.71 2.34 -20.65
N VAL A 16 14.42 1.52 -19.64
CA VAL A 16 13.05 1.35 -19.14
C VAL A 16 12.59 2.63 -18.45
N VAL A 17 11.52 3.26 -18.96
CA VAL A 17 10.93 4.48 -18.40
C VAL A 17 9.64 4.21 -17.65
N ALA A 18 8.90 3.15 -18.00
CA ALA A 18 7.71 2.72 -17.27
C ALA A 18 7.44 1.22 -17.46
N THR A 19 6.85 0.60 -16.43
CA THR A 19 6.33 -0.76 -16.48
C THR A 19 4.86 -0.75 -16.07
N PHE A 20 4.03 -1.36 -16.90
CA PHE A 20 2.59 -1.52 -16.70
C PHE A 20 2.27 -3.00 -16.64
N THR A 21 1.53 -3.43 -15.62
CA THR A 21 1.18 -4.85 -15.44
C THR A 21 -0.25 -5.09 -15.86
N ASP A 22 -0.50 -6.08 -16.70
CA ASP A 22 -1.83 -6.37 -17.24
C ASP A 22 -2.81 -6.69 -16.10
N GLY A 23 -3.91 -5.94 -16.02
CA GLY A 23 -4.91 -6.04 -14.94
C GLY A 23 -4.62 -5.19 -13.71
N ALA A 24 -3.45 -4.56 -13.61
CA ALA A 24 -3.10 -3.65 -12.53
C ALA A 24 -3.39 -2.18 -12.87
N ARG A 25 -3.74 -1.38 -11.87
CA ARG A 25 -3.84 0.07 -11.94
C ARG A 25 -2.58 0.78 -11.45
N THR A 26 -1.62 0.09 -10.88
CA THR A 26 -0.34 0.66 -10.49
C THR A 26 0.67 0.48 -11.62
N ALA A 27 1.35 1.57 -11.94
CA ALA A 27 2.46 1.60 -12.90
C ALA A 27 3.73 2.08 -12.19
N VAL A 28 4.85 1.44 -12.50
CA VAL A 28 6.16 1.84 -11.96
C VAL A 28 6.90 2.63 -13.04
N LEU A 29 7.15 3.90 -12.78
CA LEU A 29 7.90 4.80 -13.65
C LEU A 29 9.33 4.97 -13.12
N THR A 30 10.29 5.08 -14.03
CA THR A 30 11.64 5.52 -13.71
C THR A 30 11.66 7.04 -13.67
N GLY A 31 12.16 7.61 -12.57
CA GLY A 31 12.23 9.05 -12.37
C GLY A 31 13.47 9.49 -11.58
N PRO A 32 13.47 10.72 -11.04
CA PRO A 32 14.54 11.20 -10.19
C PRO A 32 14.80 10.27 -9.01
N GLY A 33 16.08 10.08 -8.67
CA GLY A 33 16.48 9.29 -7.50
C GLY A 33 16.03 9.96 -6.20
N ARG A 34 15.63 9.13 -5.22
CA ARG A 34 15.21 9.58 -3.89
C ARG A 34 15.50 8.51 -2.85
N THR A 35 15.47 8.92 -1.59
CA THR A 35 15.72 8.05 -0.45
C THR A 35 14.58 8.13 0.54
N PHE A 36 14.09 6.96 0.95
CA PHE A 36 13.19 6.81 2.08
C PHE A 36 13.97 6.31 3.29
N ALA A 37 13.77 6.94 4.44
CA ALA A 37 14.45 6.60 5.69
C ALA A 37 13.55 6.90 6.89
N GLU A 38 13.72 6.12 7.95
CA GLU A 38 13.03 6.30 9.23
C GLU A 38 14.04 6.07 10.38
N PRO A 39 15.00 7.00 10.59
CA PRO A 39 16.15 6.79 11.48
C PRO A 39 15.78 6.59 12.95
N ARG A 40 14.51 6.86 13.33
CA ARG A 40 14.02 6.61 14.69
C ARG A 40 13.79 5.13 14.99
N THR A 41 13.66 4.28 13.97
CA THR A 41 13.24 2.87 14.14
C THR A 41 14.07 1.89 13.32
N THR A 42 14.96 2.37 12.44
CA THR A 42 15.92 1.55 11.68
C THR A 42 16.99 2.42 11.02
N ASP A 43 18.19 1.88 10.82
CA ASP A 43 19.24 2.49 9.97
C ASP A 43 19.05 2.16 8.48
N ALA A 44 18.12 1.26 8.15
CA ALA A 44 17.86 0.89 6.77
C ALA A 44 17.28 2.05 5.96
N ARG A 45 17.76 2.19 4.72
CA ARG A 45 17.31 3.20 3.77
C ARG A 45 16.89 2.52 2.49
N VAL A 46 15.83 3.01 1.85
CA VAL A 46 15.45 2.56 0.51
C VAL A 46 15.81 3.66 -0.48
N VAL A 47 16.84 3.43 -1.29
CA VAL A 47 17.26 4.35 -2.35
C VAL A 47 16.67 3.85 -3.66
N THR A 48 15.87 4.68 -4.34
CA THR A 48 15.07 4.22 -5.47
C THR A 48 14.89 5.30 -6.53
N LYS A 49 14.78 4.87 -7.78
CA LYS A 49 14.29 5.66 -8.92
C LYS A 49 12.87 5.27 -9.33
N ASN A 50 12.24 4.36 -8.59
CA ASN A 50 10.88 3.88 -8.86
C ASN A 50 9.85 4.88 -8.31
N TRP A 51 8.92 5.27 -9.18
CA TRP A 51 7.76 6.11 -8.88
C TRP A 51 6.49 5.34 -9.21
N VAL A 52 5.68 5.06 -8.20
CA VAL A 52 4.49 4.22 -8.30
C VAL A 52 3.26 5.11 -8.50
N ARG A 53 2.70 5.11 -9.72
CA ARG A 53 1.59 5.96 -10.12
C ARG A 53 0.32 5.14 -10.30
N LEU A 54 -0.83 5.74 -9.96
CA LEU A 54 -2.13 5.15 -10.22
C LEU A 54 -2.62 5.53 -11.64
N LEU A 55 -3.05 4.51 -12.37
CA LEU A 55 -3.71 4.60 -13.67
C LEU A 55 -5.21 4.89 -13.47
N PRO A 56 -5.85 5.61 -14.41
CA PRO A 56 -7.29 5.85 -14.39
C PRO A 56 -8.10 4.55 -14.41
N THR A 57 -7.64 3.55 -15.16
CA THR A 57 -8.25 2.23 -15.32
C THR A 57 -7.18 1.13 -15.24
N PRO A 58 -7.55 -0.14 -15.01
CA PRO A 58 -6.60 -1.25 -15.11
C PRO A 58 -5.90 -1.25 -16.47
N TRP A 59 -4.61 -1.56 -16.48
CA TRP A 59 -3.84 -1.71 -17.71
C TRP A 59 -4.32 -2.93 -18.48
N THR A 60 -4.42 -2.80 -19.79
CA THR A 60 -4.68 -3.91 -20.71
C THR A 60 -3.72 -3.83 -21.88
N PRO A 61 -3.32 -4.96 -22.50
CA PRO A 61 -2.55 -4.92 -23.73
C PRO A 61 -3.20 -4.01 -24.78
N GLY A 62 -2.44 -3.10 -25.39
CA GLY A 62 -2.95 -2.12 -26.34
C GLY A 62 -3.44 -0.80 -25.71
N ALA A 63 -3.47 -0.69 -24.38
CA ALA A 63 -3.89 0.53 -23.69
C ALA A 63 -3.03 1.75 -24.05
N GLU A 64 -1.80 1.56 -24.54
CA GLU A 64 -0.94 2.63 -25.03
C GLU A 64 -1.54 3.42 -26.20
N ARG A 65 -2.50 2.84 -26.92
CA ARG A 65 -3.24 3.47 -28.03
C ARG A 65 -4.45 4.27 -27.55
N SER A 66 -4.79 4.20 -26.27
CA SER A 66 -5.93 4.93 -25.71
C SER A 66 -5.63 6.43 -25.63
N GLY A 67 -6.64 7.26 -25.89
CA GLY A 67 -6.49 8.73 -25.86
C GLY A 67 -6.04 9.30 -24.50
N TRP A 68 -6.30 8.58 -23.40
CA TRP A 68 -5.87 8.99 -22.06
C TRP A 68 -4.38 8.74 -21.79
N PHE A 69 -3.76 7.77 -22.47
CA PHE A 69 -2.45 7.25 -22.07
C PHE A 69 -1.32 8.25 -22.29
N THR A 70 -1.21 8.82 -23.49
CA THR A 70 -0.13 9.75 -23.82
C THR A 70 -0.16 11.00 -22.92
N PRO A 71 -1.31 11.69 -22.72
CA PRO A 71 -1.40 12.80 -21.78
C PRO A 71 -1.05 12.39 -20.34
N TRP A 72 -1.57 11.25 -19.87
CA TRP A 72 -1.26 10.73 -18.54
C TRP A 72 0.25 10.48 -18.38
N LEU A 73 0.88 9.77 -19.32
CA LEU A 73 2.30 9.41 -19.23
C LEU A 73 3.18 10.67 -19.23
N LYS A 74 2.91 11.63 -20.13
CA LYS A 74 3.63 12.91 -20.17
C LYS A 74 3.52 13.69 -18.86
N SER A 75 2.35 13.68 -18.22
CA SER A 75 2.15 14.36 -16.93
C SER A 75 2.89 13.68 -15.75
N ARG A 76 3.26 12.40 -15.89
CA ARG A 76 3.86 11.61 -14.80
C ARG A 76 5.35 11.34 -14.99
N LEU A 77 5.85 11.26 -16.21
CA LEU A 77 7.28 11.10 -16.49
C LEU A 77 8.05 12.31 -15.95
N GLY A 78 9.08 12.05 -15.14
CA GLY A 78 9.90 13.10 -14.51
C GLY A 78 9.21 13.93 -13.42
N SER A 79 7.89 13.81 -13.23
CA SER A 79 7.15 14.54 -12.18
C SER A 79 7.62 14.13 -10.79
N ARG A 80 7.83 15.13 -9.93
CA ARG A 80 8.16 14.97 -8.51
C ARG A 80 6.94 15.03 -7.60
N ASP A 81 5.73 15.10 -8.16
CA ASP A 81 4.51 15.06 -7.37
C ASP A 81 4.49 13.80 -6.51
N PRO A 82 3.93 13.83 -5.28
CA PRO A 82 3.84 12.65 -4.43
C PRO A 82 3.20 11.46 -5.18
N ASP A 83 3.88 10.32 -5.13
CA ASP A 83 3.40 9.05 -5.64
C ASP A 83 2.96 8.16 -4.47
N ILE A 84 2.62 6.89 -4.71
CA ILE A 84 2.20 5.98 -3.64
C ILE A 84 3.26 5.87 -2.54
N LEU A 85 4.55 5.74 -2.91
CA LEU A 85 5.61 5.58 -1.91
C LEU A 85 5.82 6.87 -1.10
N ALA A 86 5.84 8.05 -1.72
CA ALA A 86 5.91 9.31 -1.00
C ALA A 86 4.70 9.49 -0.05
N THR A 87 3.50 9.17 -0.54
CA THR A 87 2.27 9.24 0.25
C THR A 87 2.28 8.28 1.44
N ALA A 88 2.87 7.10 1.32
CA ALA A 88 3.05 6.18 2.43
C ALA A 88 3.87 6.83 3.58
N PHE A 89 4.89 7.62 3.25
CA PHE A 89 5.73 8.31 4.22
C PHE A 89 5.11 9.57 4.83
N ASP A 90 3.96 10.05 4.32
CA ASP A 90 3.23 11.18 4.93
C ASP A 90 2.64 10.82 6.31
N TYR A 91 2.71 9.56 6.75
CA TYR A 91 2.02 9.05 7.93
C TYR A 91 2.91 8.40 8.99
N ILE A 92 4.21 8.26 8.72
CA ILE A 92 5.15 7.75 9.72
C ILE A 92 5.22 8.69 10.91
N ALA A 93 5.71 8.20 12.05
CA ALA A 93 5.93 9.04 13.22
C ALA A 93 6.70 10.31 12.81
N GLY A 94 6.36 11.48 13.37
CA GLY A 94 6.98 12.77 13.06
C GLY A 94 6.79 13.31 11.64
N ALA A 95 6.02 12.67 10.77
CA ALA A 95 5.64 13.26 9.49
C ALA A 95 4.86 14.58 9.71
N PRO A 96 5.15 15.64 8.93
CA PRO A 96 4.53 16.95 9.10
C PRO A 96 3.04 16.89 8.81
N ALA A 97 2.25 17.55 9.66
CA ALA A 97 0.82 17.67 9.43
C ALA A 97 0.54 18.67 8.30
N ARG A 98 -0.42 18.34 7.43
CA ARG A 98 -0.99 19.29 6.47
C ARG A 98 -2.51 19.21 6.53
N THR A 99 -3.15 20.36 6.35
CA THR A 99 -4.60 20.52 6.41
C THR A 99 -5.15 20.99 5.07
N THR A 100 -6.38 20.59 4.77
CA THR A 100 -7.15 21.22 3.69
C THR A 100 -7.58 22.63 4.10
N SER A 101 -8.10 23.41 3.16
CA SER A 101 -8.73 24.71 3.46
C SER A 101 -9.91 24.61 4.44
N ALA A 102 -10.56 23.45 4.49
CA ALA A 102 -11.64 23.14 5.45
C ALA A 102 -11.12 22.63 6.82
N GLY A 103 -9.81 22.66 7.06
CA GLY A 103 -9.21 22.24 8.34
C GLY A 103 -9.02 20.74 8.53
N VAL A 104 -9.25 19.92 7.49
CA VAL A 104 -9.08 18.46 7.59
C VAL A 104 -7.62 18.09 7.47
N THR A 105 -7.05 17.48 8.50
CA THR A 105 -5.65 17.02 8.50
C THR A 105 -5.50 15.76 7.63
N TYR A 106 -5.05 15.92 6.40
CA TYR A 106 -4.99 14.83 5.41
C TYR A 106 -3.61 14.13 5.33
N SER A 107 -2.58 14.68 5.99
CA SER A 107 -1.25 14.09 6.19
C SER A 107 -0.69 14.42 7.57
N GLY A 108 0.36 13.72 7.99
CA GLY A 108 0.99 13.82 9.30
C GLY A 108 0.95 12.50 10.06
N ALA A 109 1.77 12.39 11.10
CA ALA A 109 1.94 11.17 11.87
C ALA A 109 0.59 10.51 12.26
N ALA A 110 0.44 9.25 11.88
CA ALA A 110 -0.70 8.42 12.24
C ALA A 110 -0.36 7.53 13.43
N ARG A 111 -1.38 7.21 14.22
CA ARG A 111 -1.31 6.27 15.34
C ARG A 111 -1.81 4.89 14.92
N TYR A 112 -1.43 3.86 15.65
CA TYR A 112 -2.14 2.59 15.56
C TYR A 112 -3.47 2.66 16.31
N THR A 113 -4.40 1.78 15.94
CA THR A 113 -5.70 1.65 16.61
C THR A 113 -5.50 1.40 18.11
N PRO A 114 -6.06 2.22 19.01
CA PRO A 114 -5.95 1.99 20.45
C PRO A 114 -6.61 0.67 20.87
N ASP A 115 -6.04 0.02 21.88
CA ASP A 115 -6.68 -1.10 22.56
C ASP A 115 -7.77 -0.56 23.48
N THR A 116 -9.04 -0.72 23.11
CA THR A 116 -10.16 -0.23 23.92
C THR A 116 -10.64 -1.23 24.97
N GLY A 117 -9.87 -2.29 25.25
CA GLY A 117 -10.21 -3.31 26.25
C GLY A 117 -11.46 -4.15 25.94
N GLN A 118 -12.15 -3.91 24.82
CA GLN A 118 -13.29 -4.72 24.39
C GLN A 118 -12.76 -5.98 23.68
N GLU A 119 -13.13 -7.16 24.19
CA GLU A 119 -12.72 -8.50 23.73
C GLU A 119 -13.05 -8.82 22.26
N ASN A 120 -13.69 -7.90 21.54
CA ASN A 120 -14.06 -8.09 20.15
C ASN A 120 -13.84 -6.79 19.37
N PRO A 121 -12.61 -6.49 18.90
CA PRO A 121 -12.46 -5.39 17.96
C PRO A 121 -13.12 -5.83 16.65
N LYS A 122 -14.41 -5.49 16.50
CA LYS A 122 -15.12 -5.39 15.22
C LYS A 122 -14.32 -4.42 14.35
N GLN A 123 -13.26 -4.89 13.70
CA GLN A 123 -12.44 -4.14 12.74
C GLN A 123 -11.72 -2.90 13.33
N GLY A 124 -10.44 -2.72 13.01
CA GLY A 124 -9.64 -1.62 13.55
C GLY A 124 -10.00 -0.24 12.97
N SER A 125 -9.12 0.74 13.14
CA SER A 125 -9.31 2.09 12.59
C SER A 125 -9.09 2.11 11.07
N ASP A 126 -9.91 2.88 10.35
CA ASP A 126 -9.81 3.09 8.90
C ASP A 126 -9.41 4.54 8.57
N PHE A 127 -9.26 4.88 7.28
CA PHE A 127 -8.85 6.21 6.83
C PHE A 127 -9.73 7.35 7.36
N TYR A 128 -11.04 7.14 7.52
CA TYR A 128 -11.97 8.16 8.03
C TYR A 128 -11.73 8.47 9.52
N ASP A 129 -11.28 7.50 10.33
CA ASP A 129 -10.88 7.73 11.73
C ASP A 129 -9.63 8.63 11.80
N TYR A 130 -8.70 8.45 10.87
CA TYR A 130 -7.52 9.31 10.77
C TYR A 130 -7.87 10.74 10.35
N LEU A 131 -8.74 10.89 9.35
CA LEU A 131 -9.16 12.20 8.85
C LEU A 131 -10.07 12.93 9.85
N GLY A 132 -10.77 12.19 10.70
CA GLY A 132 -11.75 12.75 11.64
C GLY A 132 -13.01 13.26 10.96
N VAL A 133 -13.33 12.76 9.76
CA VAL A 133 -14.53 13.15 9.00
C VAL A 133 -15.34 11.93 8.57
N PRO A 134 -16.69 12.00 8.56
CA PRO A 134 -17.52 10.96 7.99
C PRO A 134 -17.18 10.70 6.51
N TRP A 135 -17.37 9.45 6.08
CA TRP A 135 -17.20 9.06 4.68
C TRP A 135 -18.37 8.23 4.19
N THR A 136 -18.95 8.64 3.07
CA THR A 136 -20.00 7.90 2.36
C THR A 136 -19.39 7.13 1.19
N PHE A 137 -19.55 5.81 1.21
CA PHE A 137 -19.03 4.90 0.19
C PHE A 137 -20.00 4.81 -1.02
N PRO A 138 -19.56 4.25 -2.16
CA PRO A 138 -20.40 4.11 -3.36
C PRO A 138 -21.69 3.31 -3.14
N ASP A 139 -21.72 2.42 -2.14
CA ASP A 139 -22.91 1.66 -1.73
C ASP A 139 -23.84 2.44 -0.78
N ALA A 140 -23.67 3.76 -0.70
CA ALA A 140 -24.39 4.70 0.18
C ALA A 140 -24.21 4.46 1.69
N VAL A 141 -23.40 3.48 2.09
CA VAL A 141 -23.06 3.28 3.50
C VAL A 141 -22.17 4.43 3.96
N THR A 142 -22.54 5.05 5.09
CA THR A 142 -21.71 6.07 5.74
C THR A 142 -21.02 5.47 6.96
N ARG A 143 -19.72 5.74 7.10
CA ARG A 143 -18.95 5.44 8.31
C ARG A 143 -18.56 6.75 8.98
N ASN A 144 -18.75 6.79 10.29
CA ASN A 144 -18.37 7.92 11.12
C ASN A 144 -17.05 7.62 11.84
N PRO A 145 -16.18 8.63 12.01
CA PRO A 145 -14.97 8.48 12.79
C PRO A 145 -15.32 8.22 14.26
N VAL A 146 -14.55 7.33 14.90
CA VAL A 146 -14.65 7.10 16.35
C VAL A 146 -13.68 8.06 17.05
N LYS A 147 -14.17 8.83 18.03
CA LYS A 147 -13.39 9.86 18.74
C LYS A 147 -12.07 9.31 19.30
N ASP A 148 -12.10 8.14 19.94
CA ASP A 148 -10.91 7.52 20.53
C ASP A 148 -9.92 7.02 19.48
N ARG A 149 -10.35 6.85 18.22
CA ARG A 149 -9.52 6.44 17.09
C ARG A 149 -9.01 7.63 16.28
N ALA A 150 -9.16 8.86 16.77
CA ALA A 150 -8.67 10.04 16.08
C ALA A 150 -7.20 9.87 15.65
N ARG A 151 -6.90 10.20 14.39
CA ARG A 151 -5.55 10.09 13.81
C ARG A 151 -5.02 8.65 13.74
N SER A 152 -5.86 7.63 13.88
CA SER A 152 -5.44 6.23 13.92
C SER A 152 -5.78 5.47 12.64
N VAL A 153 -4.92 4.53 12.25
CA VAL A 153 -5.16 3.56 11.18
C VAL A 153 -4.63 2.18 11.57
N ASP A 154 -5.40 1.12 11.33
CA ASP A 154 -4.86 -0.24 11.28
C ASP A 154 -4.10 -0.50 9.98
N SER A 155 -3.52 -1.70 9.81
CA SER A 155 -2.69 -2.02 8.64
C SER A 155 -3.44 -1.88 7.31
N SER A 156 -4.69 -2.34 7.25
CA SER A 156 -5.56 -2.20 6.07
C SER A 156 -6.13 -0.79 5.92
N GLY A 157 -6.47 -0.11 7.00
CA GLY A 157 -6.93 1.27 7.01
C GLY A 157 -5.86 2.22 6.50
N TYR A 158 -4.60 1.94 6.81
CA TYR A 158 -3.44 2.64 6.27
C TYR A 158 -3.30 2.44 4.76
N VAL A 159 -3.44 1.22 4.25
CA VAL A 159 -3.44 0.96 2.80
C VAL A 159 -4.61 1.68 2.11
N ARG A 160 -5.80 1.67 2.71
CA ARG A 160 -7.00 2.38 2.20
C ARG A 160 -6.84 3.90 2.26
N LEU A 161 -6.10 4.44 3.23
CA LEU A 161 -5.73 5.85 3.28
C LEU A 161 -4.78 6.21 2.13
N VAL A 162 -3.71 5.43 1.92
CA VAL A 162 -2.68 5.69 0.91
C VAL A 162 -3.19 5.47 -0.51
N TYR A 163 -3.76 4.31 -0.82
CA TYR A 163 -4.23 4.00 -2.18
C TYR A 163 -5.61 4.58 -2.45
N GLY A 164 -6.50 4.53 -1.46
CA GLY A 164 -7.88 4.95 -1.63
C GLY A 164 -8.03 6.46 -1.54
N TYR A 165 -8.13 6.99 -0.33
CA TYR A 165 -8.42 8.41 -0.10
C TYR A 165 -7.37 9.33 -0.75
N ARG A 166 -6.08 9.04 -0.58
CA ARG A 166 -5.01 9.91 -1.07
C ARG A 166 -4.70 9.76 -2.55
N SER A 167 -4.95 8.60 -3.15
CA SER A 167 -4.53 8.31 -4.54
C SER A 167 -5.68 8.03 -5.49
N GLY A 168 -6.91 7.88 -5.00
CA GLY A 168 -8.11 7.71 -5.81
C GLY A 168 -8.44 6.27 -6.21
N PHE A 169 -7.88 5.26 -5.54
CA PHE A 169 -8.32 3.87 -5.74
C PHE A 169 -9.72 3.70 -5.10
N PRO A 170 -10.70 3.06 -5.77
CA PRO A 170 -12.03 2.88 -5.21
C PRO A 170 -12.00 2.14 -3.87
N LEU A 171 -12.95 2.43 -2.98
CA LEU A 171 -13.02 1.85 -1.64
C LEU A 171 -14.39 1.22 -1.41
N ASN A 172 -14.42 0.02 -0.84
CA ASN A 172 -15.64 -0.64 -0.39
C ASN A 172 -15.87 -0.37 1.11
N SER A 173 -17.13 -0.31 1.53
CA SER A 173 -17.54 0.00 2.92
C SER A 173 -17.31 -1.16 3.91
N ARG A 174 -17.18 -2.38 3.39
CA ARG A 174 -17.02 -3.66 4.10
C ARG A 174 -16.46 -4.73 3.16
N ASP A 175 -16.18 -5.92 3.69
CA ASP A 175 -15.49 -7.00 2.97
C ASP A 175 -16.36 -7.68 1.90
N ASP A 176 -17.66 -7.72 2.09
CA ASP A 176 -18.66 -8.34 1.22
C ASP A 176 -19.43 -7.32 0.36
N ALA A 177 -19.10 -6.02 0.47
CA ALA A 177 -19.76 -4.99 -0.31
C ALA A 177 -19.51 -5.18 -1.83
N PRO A 178 -20.52 -4.93 -2.67
CA PRO A 178 -20.37 -5.00 -4.13
C PRO A 178 -19.42 -3.91 -4.63
N GLY A 179 -18.81 -4.15 -5.78
CA GLY A 179 -17.96 -3.18 -6.48
C GLY A 179 -16.47 -3.51 -6.47
N ASN A 180 -15.71 -2.69 -7.19
CA ASN A 180 -14.31 -2.94 -7.54
C ASN A 180 -13.32 -2.13 -6.66
N GLY A 181 -13.70 -1.82 -5.42
CA GLY A 181 -12.86 -1.08 -4.48
C GLY A 181 -12.14 -1.95 -3.48
N LEU A 182 -11.06 -1.42 -2.89
CA LEU A 182 -10.36 -2.08 -1.81
C LEU A 182 -11.35 -2.43 -0.71
N ARG A 183 -11.36 -3.71 -0.36
CA ARG A 183 -12.13 -4.25 0.77
C ARG A 183 -11.52 -3.76 2.09
N ARG A 184 -12.15 -4.10 3.21
CA ARG A 184 -11.81 -3.47 4.48
C ARG A 184 -10.72 -4.23 5.25
N SER A 185 -10.72 -5.56 5.24
CA SER A 185 -9.71 -6.38 5.93
C SER A 185 -8.55 -6.81 5.01
N PRO A 186 -7.35 -7.10 5.56
CA PRO A 186 -6.23 -7.64 4.80
C PRO A 186 -6.60 -8.91 4.03
N ASP A 187 -7.28 -9.83 4.69
CA ASP A 187 -7.76 -11.10 4.15
C ASP A 187 -8.71 -10.91 2.96
N ALA A 188 -9.68 -10.00 3.10
CA ALA A 188 -10.61 -9.70 2.02
C ALA A 188 -9.91 -9.04 0.82
N ILE A 189 -8.96 -8.13 1.06
CA ILE A 189 -8.17 -7.50 -0.01
C ILE A 189 -7.34 -8.55 -0.78
N ALA A 190 -6.73 -9.51 -0.07
CA ALA A 190 -5.92 -10.55 -0.72
C ALA A 190 -6.73 -11.43 -1.68
N HIS A 191 -7.94 -11.81 -1.26
CA HIS A 191 -8.86 -12.68 -2.01
C HIS A 191 -9.75 -11.92 -3.01
N ALA A 192 -9.76 -10.58 -2.98
CA ALA A 192 -10.54 -9.79 -3.92
C ALA A 192 -10.03 -9.98 -5.36
N PRO A 193 -10.93 -9.97 -6.37
CA PRO A 193 -10.55 -9.98 -7.79
C PRO A 193 -10.10 -8.57 -8.24
N LEU A 194 -9.17 -7.95 -7.49
CA LEU A 194 -8.67 -6.60 -7.74
C LEU A 194 -7.19 -6.63 -8.05
N GLY A 195 -6.77 -6.07 -9.18
CA GLY A 195 -5.38 -6.17 -9.60
C GLY A 195 -4.94 -7.61 -9.82
N VAL A 196 -3.65 -7.87 -9.69
CA VAL A 196 -3.01 -9.12 -10.12
C VAL A 196 -2.25 -9.77 -8.97
N PRO A 197 -2.44 -11.08 -8.70
CA PRO A 197 -1.55 -11.82 -7.81
C PRO A 197 -0.11 -11.81 -8.35
N VAL A 198 0.81 -11.24 -7.58
CA VAL A 198 2.25 -11.24 -7.90
C VAL A 198 2.93 -12.43 -7.23
N LEU A 199 2.63 -12.65 -5.95
CA LEU A 199 2.96 -13.88 -5.25
C LEU A 199 1.63 -14.58 -4.93
N PRO A 200 1.35 -15.76 -5.51
CA PRO A 200 0.08 -16.45 -5.32
C PRO A 200 -0.19 -16.80 -3.86
N LEU A 201 -1.44 -16.68 -3.42
CA LEU A 201 -1.86 -17.07 -2.08
C LEU A 201 -2.06 -18.59 -2.03
N THR A 202 -1.02 -19.33 -1.64
CA THR A 202 -1.05 -20.80 -1.54
C THR A 202 -1.15 -21.31 -0.10
N GLY A 203 -1.22 -20.41 0.88
CA GLY A 203 -1.13 -20.75 2.31
C GLY A 203 0.29 -21.00 2.82
N HIS A 204 1.28 -21.09 1.93
CA HIS A 204 2.69 -21.25 2.25
C HIS A 204 3.47 -19.95 2.05
N ARG A 205 4.66 -19.88 2.62
CA ARG A 205 5.60 -18.78 2.34
C ARG A 205 6.06 -18.86 0.88
N PRO A 206 6.04 -17.75 0.12
CA PRO A 206 6.61 -17.73 -1.23
C PRO A 206 8.09 -18.10 -1.23
N THR A 207 8.53 -18.91 -2.18
CA THR A 207 9.92 -19.37 -2.32
C THR A 207 10.81 -18.36 -3.06
N THR A 208 10.21 -17.45 -3.82
CA THR A 208 10.90 -16.37 -4.53
C THR A 208 10.14 -15.06 -4.37
N LEU A 209 10.89 -13.96 -4.37
CA LEU A 209 10.38 -12.59 -4.23
C LEU A 209 10.69 -11.72 -5.47
N GLN A 210 11.33 -12.29 -6.49
CA GLN A 210 11.85 -11.56 -7.67
C GLN A 210 10.75 -10.88 -8.51
N GLN A 211 9.50 -11.29 -8.34
CA GLN A 211 8.34 -10.78 -9.07
C GLN A 211 7.80 -9.46 -8.47
N LEU A 212 8.17 -9.18 -7.22
CA LEU A 212 7.74 -7.98 -6.50
C LEU A 212 8.28 -6.71 -7.16
N GLN A 213 7.42 -5.69 -7.19
CA GLN A 213 7.77 -4.32 -7.57
C GLN A 213 7.31 -3.35 -6.48
N PRO A 214 8.03 -2.24 -6.26
CA PRO A 214 7.58 -1.23 -5.30
C PRO A 214 6.13 -0.83 -5.56
N GLY A 215 5.35 -0.70 -4.48
CA GLY A 215 3.91 -0.48 -4.55
C GLY A 215 3.06 -1.75 -4.62
N ASP A 216 3.65 -2.94 -4.63
CA ASP A 216 2.88 -4.17 -4.39
C ASP A 216 2.39 -4.22 -2.95
N LEU A 217 1.15 -4.67 -2.76
CA LEU A 217 0.63 -5.01 -1.46
C LEU A 217 1.16 -6.38 -1.05
N VAL A 218 1.71 -6.50 0.16
CA VAL A 218 2.22 -7.75 0.74
C VAL A 218 1.36 -8.17 1.93
N PHE A 219 1.04 -9.46 2.01
CA PHE A 219 0.07 -9.99 2.97
C PHE A 219 0.68 -11.05 3.87
N PHE A 220 0.31 -11.01 5.15
CA PHE A 220 0.94 -11.83 6.19
C PHE A 220 -0.07 -12.55 7.08
N SER A 221 0.32 -13.75 7.52
CA SER A 221 -0.37 -14.54 8.54
C SER A 221 0.31 -14.29 9.90
N THR A 222 0.02 -13.13 10.50
CA THR A 222 0.67 -12.63 11.74
C THR A 222 -0.17 -12.84 13.01
N GLN A 223 -1.41 -13.30 12.86
CA GLN A 223 -2.27 -13.68 13.97
C GLN A 223 -2.87 -15.05 13.67
N GLN A 224 -3.01 -15.89 14.69
CA GLN A 224 -3.87 -17.08 14.62
C GLN A 224 -5.33 -16.62 14.62
N LEU A 225 -5.75 -15.95 13.54
CA LEU A 225 -7.15 -15.68 13.31
C LEU A 225 -7.85 -17.02 13.02
N PRO A 226 -9.08 -17.22 13.52
CA PRO A 226 -9.89 -18.37 13.16
C PRO A 226 -9.93 -18.54 11.64
N GLY A 227 -9.70 -19.76 11.16
CA GLY A 227 -9.72 -20.08 9.72
C GLY A 227 -8.45 -19.71 8.93
N LYS A 228 -7.30 -19.47 9.58
CA LYS A 228 -6.01 -19.14 8.93
C LYS A 228 -6.05 -17.85 8.08
N ARG A 229 -6.93 -16.91 8.43
CA ARG A 229 -7.09 -15.63 7.73
C ARG A 229 -5.82 -14.78 7.77
N LEU A 230 -5.61 -13.98 6.73
CA LEU A 230 -4.49 -13.03 6.69
C LEU A 230 -4.77 -11.85 7.61
N GLY A 231 -3.88 -11.64 8.58
CA GLY A 231 -4.08 -10.66 9.66
C GLY A 231 -3.40 -9.32 9.42
N HIS A 232 -2.51 -9.22 8.42
CA HIS A 232 -1.71 -8.02 8.21
C HIS A 232 -1.39 -7.77 6.74
N ILE A 233 -1.22 -6.50 6.40
CA ILE A 233 -0.92 -6.01 5.06
C ILE A 233 0.11 -4.88 5.13
N GLY A 234 0.95 -4.77 4.11
CA GLY A 234 1.89 -3.66 3.94
C GLY A 234 2.11 -3.31 2.48
N ILE A 235 2.94 -2.30 2.25
CA ILE A 235 3.31 -1.81 0.92
C ILE A 235 4.79 -2.10 0.72
N TYR A 236 5.14 -2.85 -0.33
CA TYR A 236 6.53 -3.14 -0.66
C TYR A 236 7.24 -1.88 -1.18
N LEU A 237 8.42 -1.59 -0.63
CA LEU A 237 9.20 -0.40 -0.97
C LEU A 237 10.27 -0.65 -2.03
N GLY A 238 10.69 -1.91 -2.19
CA GLY A 238 11.91 -2.29 -2.91
C GLY A 238 12.98 -2.81 -1.95
N LEU A 239 14.21 -2.90 -2.46
CA LEU A 239 15.36 -3.29 -1.65
C LEU A 239 15.86 -2.11 -0.81
N ASP A 240 16.28 -2.39 0.42
CA ASP A 240 17.04 -1.44 1.22
C ASP A 240 18.53 -1.41 0.81
N THR A 241 19.32 -0.51 1.41
CA THR A 241 20.75 -0.34 1.12
C THR A 241 21.62 -1.54 1.47
N ALA A 242 21.05 -2.57 2.10
CA ALA A 242 21.70 -3.86 2.37
C ALA A 242 21.08 -4.98 1.51
N ASP A 243 20.42 -4.62 0.40
CA ASP A 243 19.80 -5.51 -0.58
C ASP A 243 18.66 -6.38 -0.02
N HIS A 244 18.06 -6.00 1.11
CA HIS A 244 16.92 -6.72 1.68
C HIS A 244 15.57 -6.15 1.20
N PRO A 245 14.62 -6.99 0.76
CA PRO A 245 13.27 -6.55 0.37
C PRO A 245 12.51 -6.00 1.58
N ARG A 246 12.27 -4.68 1.58
CA ARG A 246 11.67 -3.93 2.68
C ARG A 246 10.24 -3.48 2.37
N PHE A 247 9.41 -3.41 3.40
CA PHE A 247 8.03 -2.93 3.29
C PHE A 247 7.67 -1.91 4.39
N ILE A 248 6.59 -1.17 4.20
CA ILE A 248 6.01 -0.26 5.20
C ILE A 248 4.60 -0.70 5.56
N SER A 249 4.21 -0.60 6.84
CA SER A 249 2.86 -0.95 7.30
C SER A 249 2.52 -0.26 8.63
N SER A 250 1.24 -0.06 8.93
CA SER A 250 0.78 0.38 10.25
C SER A 250 0.78 -0.78 11.25
N ARG A 251 1.48 -0.63 12.38
CA ARG A 251 1.69 -1.71 13.36
C ARG A 251 1.40 -1.25 14.78
N LYS A 252 0.83 -2.16 15.57
CA LYS A 252 0.57 -1.96 17.00
C LYS A 252 1.85 -1.63 17.77
N ASN A 253 2.87 -2.47 17.64
CA ASN A 253 4.12 -2.36 18.40
C ASN A 253 4.94 -1.10 18.06
N ALA A 254 4.78 -0.56 16.85
CA ALA A 254 5.43 0.69 16.44
C ALA A 254 4.53 1.92 16.70
N GLY A 255 3.29 1.71 17.15
CA GLY A 255 2.32 2.77 17.39
C GLY A 255 1.83 3.48 16.12
N GLY A 256 1.97 2.89 14.93
CA GLY A 256 1.53 3.48 13.66
C GLY A 256 2.28 2.95 12.43
N PRO A 257 2.18 3.64 11.27
CA PRO A 257 2.94 3.35 10.06
C PRO A 257 4.45 3.43 10.30
N THR A 258 5.16 2.39 9.90
CA THR A 258 6.62 2.32 10.00
C THR A 258 7.20 1.42 8.90
N MET A 259 8.34 1.82 8.35
CA MET A 259 9.25 0.95 7.61
C MET A 259 10.32 0.35 8.53
N GLY A 260 10.33 0.68 9.82
CA GLY A 260 11.37 0.33 10.78
C GLY A 260 11.25 -1.07 11.36
N ASP A 261 12.14 -1.39 12.31
CA ASP A 261 12.29 -2.76 12.82
C ASP A 261 11.64 -2.97 14.20
N THR A 262 11.00 -1.93 14.73
CA THR A 262 10.20 -1.98 15.95
C THR A 262 9.02 -2.94 15.81
N GLY A 263 8.96 -3.94 16.71
CA GLY A 263 7.90 -4.95 16.69
C GLY A 263 8.05 -6.00 15.59
N GLY A 264 9.21 -6.09 14.95
CA GLY A 264 9.55 -7.03 13.89
C GLY A 264 10.23 -6.32 12.73
N THR A 265 11.36 -6.85 12.26
CA THR A 265 12.11 -6.30 11.13
C THR A 265 11.23 -6.21 9.89
N SER A 266 11.22 -5.06 9.21
CA SER A 266 10.38 -4.84 8.02
C SER A 266 10.91 -5.51 6.75
N ARG A 267 11.38 -6.76 6.86
CA ARG A 267 11.97 -7.53 5.77
C ARG A 267 11.05 -8.67 5.34
N LEU A 268 11.12 -9.03 4.06
CA LEU A 268 10.36 -10.14 3.47
C LEU A 268 11.20 -11.43 3.33
N ASP A 269 12.51 -11.33 3.52
CA ASP A 269 13.51 -12.39 3.46
C ASP A 269 14.07 -12.76 4.84
N GLY A 270 14.84 -13.86 4.90
CA GLY A 270 15.41 -14.37 6.15
C GLY A 270 14.39 -15.04 7.07
N THR A 271 14.70 -15.11 8.36
CA THR A 271 13.95 -15.85 9.38
C THR A 271 13.15 -14.97 10.35
N GLY A 272 13.10 -13.66 10.10
CA GLY A 272 12.34 -12.74 10.95
C GLY A 272 10.83 -12.97 10.89
N TYR A 273 10.12 -12.44 11.88
CA TYR A 273 8.67 -12.60 12.07
C TYR A 273 7.85 -12.35 10.80
N TYR A 274 8.02 -11.20 10.14
CA TYR A 274 7.28 -10.86 8.92
C TYR A 274 7.71 -11.69 7.71
N ALA A 275 9.00 -12.02 7.62
CA ALA A 275 9.52 -12.86 6.55
C ALA A 275 8.91 -14.26 6.60
N GLN A 276 8.81 -14.86 7.79
CA GLN A 276 8.14 -16.15 7.99
C GLN A 276 6.61 -16.07 7.80
N ALA A 277 6.01 -14.93 8.10
CA ALA A 277 4.57 -14.71 8.01
C ALA A 277 4.08 -14.35 6.60
N LEU A 278 4.95 -14.00 5.64
CA LEU A 278 4.55 -13.64 4.27
C LEU A 278 3.79 -14.79 3.59
N ARG A 279 2.66 -14.49 2.95
CA ARG A 279 1.82 -15.49 2.27
C ARG A 279 1.46 -15.14 0.83
N ALA A 280 1.40 -13.86 0.49
CA ALA A 280 1.02 -13.43 -0.85
C ALA A 280 1.47 -11.99 -1.11
N ALA A 281 1.39 -11.59 -2.37
CA ALA A 281 1.49 -10.21 -2.79
C ALA A 281 0.60 -9.95 -4.00
N ARG A 282 0.12 -8.72 -4.13
CA ARG A 282 -0.81 -8.30 -5.18
C ARG A 282 -0.45 -6.91 -5.68
N ARG A 283 -0.48 -6.74 -6.98
CA ARG A 283 -0.30 -5.45 -7.65
C ARG A 283 -1.67 -4.90 -8.00
N LEU A 284 -2.06 -3.80 -7.37
CA LEU A 284 -3.35 -3.15 -7.59
C LEU A 284 -3.46 -2.55 -8.96
#